data_AF-A0A7G9RCH7-F1
#
_entry.id   AF-A0A7G9RCH7-F1
#
_cell.length_a   1.000
_cell.length_b   1.000
_cell.length_c   1.000
_cell.angle_alpha   90.00
_cell.angle_beta   90.00
_cell.angle_gamma   90.00
#
_symmetry.space_group_name_H-M   'P 1'
#
loop_
_entity.id
_entity.type
_entity.pdbx_description
1 polymer ?
#
loop_
_entity_poly.entity_id
_entity_poly.type
_entity_poly.pdbx_seq_one_letter_code
_entity_poly.pdbx_strand_id
1 'polypeptide(L)'
;MNASISVDPRETHELHSDADVVRVRQLARALAVSAEFSLVDQTKLVTAVSELARNTLLYGGGGTAELELVTEGDRRGVRATFTDKGPGIADIALALTDGWSSGTGMGLGLPGARRLVDDFDLQSSPGVGTTVSVVKWSP
;
A
#
# COMPACT_ATOMS: atom_id res chain seq x y z
N MET A 1 5.93 11.74 -22.83
CA MET A 1 5.29 10.53 -23.39
C MET A 1 4.67 9.80 -22.20
N ASN A 2 3.37 9.94 -21.99
CA ASN A 2 2.69 9.27 -20.87
C ASN A 2 2.34 7.86 -21.35
N ALA A 3 2.98 6.84 -20.77
CA ALA A 3 2.58 5.47 -21.00
C ALA A 3 1.15 5.28 -20.47
N SER A 4 0.25 4.85 -21.34
CA SER A 4 -1.15 4.60 -20.99
C SER A 4 -1.22 3.36 -20.11
N ILE A 5 -1.57 3.53 -18.83
CA ILE A 5 -1.75 2.42 -17.89
C ILE A 5 -3.11 1.77 -18.18
N SER A 6 -3.11 0.50 -18.63
CA SER A 6 -4.34 -0.31 -18.70
C SER A 6 -4.59 -0.97 -17.34
N VAL A 7 -5.85 -0.92 -16.89
CA VAL A 7 -6.30 -1.27 -15.54
C VAL A 7 -7.28 -2.44 -15.63
N ASP A 8 -6.97 -3.57 -14.98
CA ASP A 8 -7.92 -4.66 -14.73
C ASP A 8 -8.88 -4.25 -13.58
N PRO A 9 -10.05 -4.89 -13.35
CA PRO A 9 -11.05 -4.35 -12.44
C PRO A 9 -10.49 -4.15 -11.02
N ARG A 10 -10.68 -2.93 -10.52
CA ARG A 10 -10.29 -2.51 -9.17
C ARG A 10 -11.12 -3.22 -8.12
N GLU A 11 -10.47 -3.93 -7.20
CA GLU A 11 -11.13 -4.49 -6.02
C GLU A 11 -10.94 -3.54 -4.83
N THR A 12 -12.06 -3.03 -4.30
CA THR A 12 -12.07 -2.14 -3.12
C THR A 12 -12.56 -2.91 -1.90
N HIS A 13 -11.80 -2.83 -0.81
CA HIS A 13 -12.13 -3.45 0.47
C HIS A 13 -12.15 -2.41 1.59
N GLU A 14 -13.16 -2.46 2.44
CA GLU A 14 -13.17 -1.72 3.70
C GLU A 14 -12.15 -2.31 4.69
N LEU A 15 -11.52 -1.43 5.46
CA LEU A 15 -10.57 -1.77 6.52
C LEU A 15 -11.15 -1.36 7.86
N HIS A 16 -11.85 -2.26 8.54
CA HIS A 16 -12.47 -2.00 9.84
C HIS A 16 -11.96 -2.96 10.94
N SER A 17 -11.20 -3.99 10.57
CA SER A 17 -10.72 -5.03 11.47
C SER A 17 -9.42 -5.68 10.98
N ASP A 18 -8.72 -6.40 11.87
CA ASP A 18 -7.56 -7.23 11.48
C ASP A 18 -7.93 -8.31 10.45
N ALA A 19 -9.19 -8.76 10.42
CA ALA A 19 -9.66 -9.72 9.41
C ALA A 19 -9.67 -9.10 8.00
N ASP A 20 -9.96 -7.80 7.87
CA ASP A 20 -9.86 -7.08 6.61
C ASP A 20 -8.41 -6.99 6.12
N VAL A 21 -7.47 -6.72 7.03
CA VAL A 21 -6.03 -6.70 6.72
C VAL A 21 -5.58 -8.06 6.18
N VAL A 22 -6.06 -9.17 6.76
CA VAL A 22 -5.76 -10.52 6.26
C VAL A 22 -6.33 -10.75 4.85
N ARG A 23 -7.56 -10.29 4.57
CA ARG A 23 -8.17 -10.39 3.23
C ARG A 23 -7.39 -9.61 2.19
N VAL A 24 -7.07 -8.35 2.47
CA VAL A 24 -6.30 -7.48 1.58
C VAL A 24 -4.91 -8.06 1.29
N ARG A 25 -4.28 -8.66 2.31
CA ARG A 25 -3.00 -9.37 2.15
C ARG A 25 -3.12 -10.59 1.23
N GLN A 26 -4.21 -11.35 1.31
CA GLN A 26 -4.47 -12.50 0.44
C GLN A 26 -4.70 -12.04 -1.00
N LEU A 27 -5.47 -10.98 -1.21
CA LEU A 27 -5.69 -10.36 -2.52
C LEU A 27 -4.37 -9.89 -3.15
N ALA A 28 -3.54 -9.18 -2.40
CA ALA A 28 -2.22 -8.74 -2.89
C ALA A 28 -1.36 -9.92 -3.35
N ARG A 29 -1.39 -11.04 -2.61
CA ARG A 29 -0.68 -12.26 -3.02
C ARG A 29 -1.26 -12.85 -4.29
N ALA A 30 -2.58 -12.90 -4.43
CA ALA A 30 -3.24 -13.42 -5.63
C ALA A 30 -2.87 -12.58 -6.87
N LEU A 31 -2.95 -11.24 -6.76
CA LEU A 31 -2.58 -10.34 -7.84
C LEU A 31 -1.08 -10.43 -8.19
N ALA A 32 -0.20 -10.58 -7.21
CA ALA A 32 1.22 -10.77 -7.45
C ALA A 32 1.53 -12.06 -8.23
N VAL A 33 0.79 -13.14 -7.95
CA VAL A 33 0.88 -14.39 -8.71
C VAL A 33 0.36 -14.19 -10.12
N SER A 34 -0.78 -13.51 -10.28
CA SER A 34 -1.36 -13.19 -11.60
C SER A 34 -0.47 -12.25 -12.45
N ALA A 35 0.34 -11.42 -11.79
CA ALA A 35 1.35 -10.56 -12.41
C ALA A 35 2.73 -11.24 -12.57
N GLU A 36 2.82 -12.54 -12.26
CA GLU A 36 4.02 -13.38 -12.45
C GLU A 36 5.25 -12.92 -11.64
N PHE A 37 5.02 -12.34 -10.46
CA PHE A 37 6.11 -11.89 -9.59
C PHE A 37 6.95 -13.07 -9.07
N SER A 38 8.26 -12.83 -8.92
CA SER A 38 9.13 -13.71 -8.16
C SER A 38 8.64 -13.89 -6.72
N LEU A 39 8.97 -15.02 -6.06
CA LEU A 39 8.59 -15.24 -4.65
C LEU A 39 9.12 -14.12 -3.71
N VAL A 40 10.27 -13.55 -4.06
CA VAL A 40 10.86 -12.42 -3.33
C VAL A 40 9.98 -11.19 -3.49
N ASP A 41 9.57 -10.85 -4.71
CA ASP A 41 8.73 -9.66 -4.96
C ASP A 41 7.29 -9.84 -4.45
N GLN A 42 6.75 -11.06 -4.50
CA GLN A 42 5.49 -11.38 -3.80
C GLN A 42 5.60 -11.10 -2.30
N THR A 43 6.70 -11.52 -1.67
CA THR A 43 6.91 -11.29 -0.24
C THR A 43 7.04 -9.80 0.08
N LYS A 44 7.78 -9.05 -0.75
CA LYS A 44 7.91 -7.60 -0.61
C LYS A 44 6.56 -6.89 -0.71
N LEU A 45 5.79 -7.14 -1.76
CA LEU A 45 4.47 -6.52 -1.95
C LEU A 45 3.51 -6.86 -0.81
N VAL A 46 3.41 -8.15 -0.44
CA VAL A 46 2.52 -8.62 0.64
C VAL A 46 2.88 -7.96 1.98
N THR A 47 4.17 -7.75 2.24
CA THR A 47 4.65 -7.08 3.45
C THR A 47 4.27 -5.60 3.42
N ALA A 48 4.55 -4.88 2.34
CA ALA A 48 4.18 -3.48 2.19
C ALA A 48 2.66 -3.25 2.34
N VAL A 49 1.85 -4.08 1.67
CA VAL A 49 0.39 -4.04 1.77
C VAL A 49 -0.10 -4.28 3.20
N SER A 50 0.51 -5.22 3.92
CA SER A 50 0.12 -5.53 5.30
C SER A 50 0.41 -4.35 6.25
N GLU A 51 1.56 -3.70 6.08
CA GLU A 51 1.95 -2.53 6.87
C GLU A 51 1.02 -1.34 6.57
N LEU A 52 0.72 -1.06 5.30
CA LEU A 52 -0.14 0.05 4.91
C LEU A 52 -1.61 -0.17 5.31
N ALA A 53 -2.13 -1.39 5.16
CA ALA A 53 -3.47 -1.73 5.64
C ALA A 53 -3.58 -1.57 7.16
N ARG A 54 -2.55 -2.02 7.90
CA ARG A 54 -2.49 -1.85 9.36
C ARG A 54 -2.42 -0.37 9.74
N ASN A 55 -1.63 0.43 9.03
CA ASN A 55 -1.54 1.87 9.30
C ASN A 55 -2.88 2.58 9.09
N THR A 56 -3.57 2.25 8.01
CA THR A 56 -4.91 2.78 7.68
C THR A 56 -5.92 2.42 8.79
N LEU A 57 -5.86 1.18 9.28
CA LEU A 57 -6.72 0.73 10.37
C LEU A 57 -6.40 1.42 11.71
N LEU A 58 -5.13 1.37 12.15
CA LEU A 58 -4.73 1.79 13.49
C LEU A 58 -4.58 3.30 13.65
N TYR A 59 -3.98 3.97 12.66
CA TYR A 59 -3.73 5.42 12.73
C TYR A 59 -4.82 6.21 12.01
N GLY A 60 -5.39 5.66 10.92
CA GLY A 60 -6.49 6.26 10.19
C GLY A 60 -7.87 6.06 10.83
N GLY A 61 -8.00 5.12 11.77
CA GLY A 61 -9.29 4.72 12.35
C GLY A 61 -10.14 3.86 11.43
N GLY A 62 -9.52 3.25 10.41
CA GLY A 62 -10.18 2.53 9.33
C GLY A 62 -10.20 3.32 8.02
N GLY A 63 -10.64 2.66 6.95
CA GLY A 63 -10.59 3.25 5.61
C GLY A 63 -10.86 2.23 4.51
N THR A 64 -10.25 2.44 3.35
CA THR A 64 -10.34 1.52 2.20
C THR A 64 -8.98 1.11 1.69
N ALA A 65 -8.92 -0.09 1.12
CA ALA A 65 -7.81 -0.58 0.31
C ALA A 65 -8.33 -0.92 -1.10
N GLU A 66 -7.69 -0.35 -2.11
CA GLU A 66 -7.94 -0.62 -3.52
C GLU A 66 -6.73 -1.33 -4.11
N LEU A 67 -6.93 -2.49 -4.73
CA LEU A 67 -5.85 -3.21 -5.40
C LEU A 67 -6.22 -3.52 -6.85
N GLU A 68 -5.25 -3.39 -7.74
CA GLU A 68 -5.44 -3.56 -9.18
C GLU A 68 -4.15 -4.02 -9.88
N LEU A 69 -4.32 -4.78 -10.97
CA LEU A 69 -3.24 -5.03 -11.91
C LEU A 69 -3.05 -3.77 -12.78
N VAL A 70 -1.79 -3.39 -12.95
CA VAL A 70 -1.39 -2.25 -13.78
C VAL A 70 -0.39 -2.70 -14.84
N THR A 71 -0.37 -1.97 -15.95
CA THR A 71 0.56 -2.20 -17.05
C THR A 71 1.27 -0.92 -17.44
N GLU A 72 2.57 -0.99 -17.73
CA GLU A 72 3.37 0.11 -18.27
C GLU A 72 4.25 -0.42 -19.40
N GLY A 73 3.81 -0.20 -20.65
CA GLY A 73 4.39 -0.89 -21.80
C GLY A 73 4.21 -2.40 -21.65
N ASP A 74 5.31 -3.15 -21.69
CA ASP A 74 5.32 -4.61 -21.52
C ASP A 74 5.40 -5.04 -20.04
N ARG A 75 5.57 -4.10 -19.12
CA ARG A 75 5.70 -4.40 -17.68
C ARG A 75 4.32 -4.55 -17.06
N ARG A 76 4.14 -5.59 -16.24
CA ARG A 76 2.95 -5.79 -15.40
C ARG A 76 3.30 -5.49 -13.94
N GLY A 77 2.35 -4.96 -13.20
CA GLY A 77 2.52 -4.60 -11.81
C GLY A 77 1.24 -4.73 -11.01
N VAL A 78 1.36 -4.55 -9.70
CA VAL A 78 0.22 -4.44 -8.78
C VAL A 78 0.29 -3.07 -8.13
N ARG A 79 -0.80 -2.30 -8.26
CA ARG A 79 -1.00 -1.07 -7.48
C ARG A 79 -1.87 -1.38 -6.28
N ALA A 80 -1.50 -0.84 -5.13
CA ALA A 80 -2.32 -0.83 -3.93
C ALA A 80 -2.46 0.61 -3.44
N THR A 81 -3.70 1.05 -3.22
CA THR A 81 -4.00 2.39 -2.69
C THR A 81 -4.80 2.25 -1.41
N PHE A 82 -4.36 2.95 -0.37
CA PHE A 82 -4.99 2.96 0.94
C PHE A 82 -5.46 4.36 1.26
N THR A 83 -6.70 4.51 1.71
CA THR A 83 -7.27 5.82 2.04
C THR A 83 -8.00 5.78 3.36
N ASP A 84 -7.70 6.71 4.26
CA ASP A 84 -8.45 6.98 5.49
C ASP A 84 -8.90 8.44 5.57
N LYS A 85 -9.82 8.70 6.50
CA LYS A 85 -10.27 10.05 6.88
C LYS A 85 -9.90 10.37 8.32
N GLY A 86 -8.78 9.82 8.77
CA GLY A 86 -8.30 9.95 10.14
C GLY A 86 -7.63 11.31 10.40
N PRO A 87 -6.78 11.38 11.43
CA PRO A 87 -6.13 12.63 11.84
C PRO A 87 -5.12 13.16 10.80
N GLY A 88 -4.69 12.34 9.84
CA GLY A 88 -3.63 12.67 8.90
C GLY A 88 -2.25 12.80 9.55
N ILE A 89 -1.26 13.16 8.75
CA ILE A 89 0.16 13.28 9.12
C ILE A 89 0.56 14.76 9.02
N ALA A 90 1.02 15.33 10.14
CA ALA A 90 1.42 16.74 10.20
C ALA A 90 2.77 17.02 9.54
N ASP A 91 3.74 16.12 9.73
CA ASP A 91 5.06 16.21 9.13
C ASP A 91 5.35 14.93 8.35
N ILE A 92 5.11 14.98 7.04
CA ILE A 92 5.32 13.85 6.12
C ILE A 92 6.80 13.49 6.03
N ALA A 93 7.70 14.47 6.07
CA ALA A 93 9.13 14.23 5.98
C ALA A 93 9.63 13.46 7.22
N LEU A 94 9.16 13.86 8.40
CA LEU A 94 9.43 13.13 9.63
C LEU A 94 8.83 11.73 9.59
N ALA A 95 7.60 11.58 9.07
CA ALA A 95 6.94 10.27 8.97
C ALA A 95 7.63 9.27 8.04
N LEU A 96 8.43 9.77 7.10
CA LEU A 96 9.24 8.97 6.18
C LEU A 96 10.70 8.80 6.66
N THR A 97 11.04 9.32 7.84
CA THR A 97 12.38 9.18 8.42
C THR A 97 12.53 7.82 9.10
N ASP A 98 13.64 7.14 8.83
CA ASP A 98 13.95 5.84 9.43
C ASP A 98 14.07 5.92 10.96
N GLY A 99 13.54 4.91 11.65
CA GLY A 99 13.51 4.85 13.11
C GLY A 99 12.41 5.70 13.73
N TRP A 100 11.67 6.50 12.96
CA TRP A 100 10.44 7.13 13.41
C TRP A 100 9.28 6.13 13.26
N SER A 101 8.86 5.53 14.37
CA SER A 101 7.60 4.79 14.45
C SER A 101 6.59 5.58 15.26
N SER A 102 5.38 5.74 14.73
CA SER A 102 4.26 6.39 15.42
C SER A 102 3.61 5.47 16.48
N GLY A 103 4.18 4.30 16.80
CA GLY A 103 3.61 3.39 17.81
C GLY A 103 4.31 2.04 17.95
N THR A 104 3.89 1.32 18.99
CA THR A 104 4.45 0.11 19.65
C THR A 104 4.51 -1.19 18.83
N GLY A 105 4.55 -1.12 17.50
CA GLY A 105 4.51 -2.31 16.63
C GLY A 105 5.88 -2.80 16.17
N MET A 106 6.08 -4.13 16.11
CA MET A 106 7.21 -4.80 15.44
C MET A 106 7.13 -4.71 13.89
N GLY A 107 6.56 -3.63 13.36
CA GLY A 107 6.35 -3.40 11.93
C GLY A 107 7.45 -2.55 11.31
N LEU A 108 7.52 -2.55 9.98
CA LEU A 108 8.46 -1.77 9.17
C LEU A 108 8.05 -0.29 9.05
N GLY A 109 6.77 0.01 9.29
CA GLY A 109 6.20 1.35 9.17
C GLY A 109 6.20 1.88 7.73
N LEU A 110 5.82 3.16 7.57
CA LEU A 110 5.82 3.82 6.25
C LEU A 110 7.19 3.79 5.54
N PRO A 111 8.33 4.05 6.21
CA PRO A 111 9.63 4.00 5.56
C PRO A 111 9.97 2.61 5.03
N GLY A 112 9.65 1.57 5.80
CA GLY A 112 9.94 0.21 5.37
C GLY A 112 8.98 -0.31 4.30
N ALA A 113 7.70 0.08 4.31
CA ALA A 113 6.80 -0.19 3.19
C ALA A 113 7.30 0.45 1.89
N ARG A 114 7.80 1.69 1.95
CA ARG A 114 8.38 2.40 0.79
C ARG A 114 9.59 1.68 0.19
N ARG A 115 10.43 1.03 1.00
CA ARG A 115 11.60 0.26 0.50
C ARG A 115 11.25 -1.02 -0.24
N LEU A 116 10.04 -1.53 -0.06
CA LEU A 116 9.62 -2.82 -0.60
C LEU A 116 8.93 -2.70 -1.96
N VAL A 117 8.59 -1.49 -2.37
CA VAL A 117 7.86 -1.18 -3.61
C VAL A 117 8.74 -0.33 -4.53
N ASP A 118 8.37 -0.25 -5.80
CA ASP A 118 9.13 0.51 -6.79
C ASP A 118 8.65 1.97 -6.84
N ASP A 119 7.33 2.17 -6.78
CA ASP A 119 6.69 3.48 -6.72
C ASP A 119 5.95 3.66 -5.40
N PHE A 120 6.05 4.86 -4.82
CA PHE A 120 5.41 5.23 -3.56
C PHE A 120 4.98 6.69 -3.59
N ASP A 121 3.69 6.93 -3.40
CA ASP A 121 3.08 8.25 -3.27
C ASP A 121 2.31 8.34 -1.94
N LEU A 122 2.45 9.47 -1.25
CA LEU A 122 1.81 9.72 0.04
C LEU A 122 1.25 11.14 0.06
N GLN A 123 -0.05 11.23 0.23
CA GLN A 123 -0.80 12.46 0.39
C GLN A 123 -1.46 12.45 1.77
N SER A 124 -1.21 13.47 2.58
CA SER A 124 -1.81 13.56 3.91
C SER A 124 -1.91 15.01 4.35
N SER A 125 -2.91 15.31 5.17
CA SER A 125 -3.05 16.63 5.78
C SER A 125 -3.73 16.49 7.15
N PRO A 126 -3.28 17.26 8.17
CA PRO A 126 -3.91 17.26 9.49
C PRO A 126 -5.43 17.49 9.42
N GLY A 127 -6.19 16.58 10.04
CA GLY A 127 -7.65 16.62 10.10
C GLY A 127 -8.38 16.26 8.80
N VAL A 128 -7.66 15.85 7.75
CA VAL A 128 -8.26 15.45 6.46
C VAL A 128 -8.19 13.93 6.26
N GLY A 129 -7.06 13.32 6.63
CA GLY A 129 -6.78 11.90 6.44
C GLY A 129 -5.51 11.65 5.65
N THR A 130 -5.33 10.40 5.22
CA THR A 130 -4.14 9.95 4.50
C THR A 130 -4.53 9.10 3.32
N THR A 131 -3.87 9.31 2.18
CA THR A 131 -3.87 8.42 1.03
C THR A 131 -2.45 7.99 0.73
N VAL A 132 -2.20 6.69 0.66
CA VAL A 132 -0.92 6.10 0.24
C VAL A 132 -1.17 5.24 -1.00
N SER A 133 -0.44 5.48 -2.08
CA SER A 133 -0.45 4.62 -3.26
C SER A 133 0.93 4.03 -3.49
N VAL A 134 0.98 2.72 -3.74
CA VAL A 134 2.23 2.01 -4.04
C VAL A 134 2.08 1.16 -5.28
N VAL A 135 3.17 1.02 -6.04
CA VAL A 135 3.25 0.08 -7.16
C VAL A 135 4.48 -0.79 -7.00
N LYS A 136 4.29 -2.10 -7.15
CA LYS A 136 5.38 -3.03 -7.43
C LYS A 136 5.23 -3.50 -8.87
N TRP A 137 6.33 -3.55 -9.59
CA TRP A 137 6.43 -4.08 -10.94
C TRP A 137 7.10 -5.45 -10.93
N SER A 138 6.61 -6.33 -11.80
CA SER A 138 7.35 -7.52 -12.21
C SER A 138 8.57 -7.09 -13.04
N PRO A 139 9.71 -7.80 -12.92
CA PRO A 139 10.88 -7.57 -13.76
C PRO A 139 10.59 -7.64 -15.27
#